data_AF-A0A852K4X2-F1
#
_entry.id   AF-A0A852K4X2-F1
#
_cell.length_a   1.000
_cell.length_b   1.000
_cell.length_c   1.000
_cell.angle_alpha   90.00
_cell.angle_beta   90.00
_cell.angle_gamma   90.00
#
_symmetry.space_group_name_H-M   'P 1'
#
loop_
_entity.id
_entity.type
_entity.pdbx_description
1 polymer ?
#
loop_
_entity_poly.entity_id
_entity_poly.type
_entity_poly.pdbx_seq_one_letter_code
_entity_poly.pdbx_strand_id
1 'polypeptide(L)'
;TLRVGVFCLSWRSVGPCPGPRQRPAVLGLALLLGLLLLLSAAVPRRWAAPPRASRRDDRYLARAEELTATDTEDSSLNYGVVVDCGSSGSRVFVYFWPPHNGNPHDLLDIRQMRDRSSRPVVKKIKPGISVTAAAPEQATPYLRPLLRFAAGHVPPRKHKETPLYILCTAGMRLLPERQQAAILEDLVTNVPLEFDFLFSKSHAEVISGKQEGVYAWIGINFVLGRFDHEDEEDAVVTVALGDQGKPLVRKRTVGILDMGGASLQIAYEVPDSGAISSPQQQDEAAKSLLAEFNLGCDVQHTGHMYRVYVNTFLGFGGNFARQRYEEHVLN
;
A
#
# COMPACT_ATOMS: atom_id res chain seq x y z
N THR A 1 62.28 51.29 11.38
CA THR A 1 62.60 49.87 11.14
C THR A 1 62.32 49.58 9.67
N LEU A 2 63.38 49.20 8.94
CA LEU A 2 63.52 48.70 7.54
C LEU A 2 62.59 49.28 6.43
N ARG A 3 63.03 50.08 5.44
CA ARG A 3 63.97 49.94 4.29
C ARG A 3 63.44 49.21 3.02
N VAL A 4 63.52 49.96 1.90
CA VAL A 4 63.85 49.55 0.50
C VAL A 4 62.73 48.82 -0.27
N GLY A 5 62.47 48.98 -1.58
CA GLY A 5 63.07 49.73 -2.68
C GLY A 5 62.61 49.10 -4.02
N VAL A 6 62.44 49.95 -5.03
CA VAL A 6 62.40 49.76 -6.51
C VAL A 6 62.46 48.33 -7.08
N PHE A 7 61.59 47.99 -8.04
CA PHE A 7 62.02 47.43 -9.35
C PHE A 7 60.92 47.49 -10.43
N CYS A 8 61.28 48.08 -11.57
CA CYS A 8 60.62 47.93 -12.87
C CYS A 8 60.75 46.50 -13.39
N LEU A 9 59.72 45.99 -14.08
CA LEU A 9 59.87 44.99 -15.13
C LEU A 9 58.82 45.25 -16.22
N SER A 10 59.34 45.66 -17.37
CA SER A 10 58.60 45.80 -18.63
C SER A 10 58.22 44.43 -19.18
N TRP A 11 56.97 44.22 -19.58
CA TRP A 11 56.63 43.24 -20.61
C TRP A 11 55.90 43.94 -21.75
N ARG A 12 56.56 43.95 -22.91
CA ARG A 12 55.97 44.29 -24.20
C ARG A 12 54.81 43.34 -24.47
N SER A 13 53.64 43.86 -24.82
CA SER A 13 52.73 43.16 -25.72
C SER A 13 51.98 44.20 -26.57
N VAL A 14 52.42 44.28 -27.82
CA VAL A 14 51.71 44.92 -28.91
C VAL A 14 50.43 44.11 -29.15
N GLY A 15 49.28 44.67 -28.82
CA GLY A 15 47.96 44.15 -29.21
C GLY A 15 47.35 45.08 -30.26
N PRO A 16 46.91 44.57 -31.42
CA PRO A 16 46.47 45.43 -32.52
C PRO A 16 45.10 46.06 -32.21
N CYS A 17 44.95 47.35 -32.52
CA CYS A 17 43.63 47.92 -32.73
C CYS A 17 42.93 47.14 -33.85
N PRO A 18 41.67 46.69 -33.67
CA PRO A 18 40.98 45.95 -34.71
C PRO A 18 40.68 46.87 -35.89
N GLY A 19 41.32 46.58 -37.02
CA GLY A 19 41.09 47.26 -38.29
C GLY A 19 39.67 47.04 -38.82
N PRO A 20 39.25 47.78 -39.88
CA PRO A 20 37.86 47.87 -40.35
C PRO A 20 37.25 46.56 -40.89
N ARG A 21 38.00 45.45 -40.87
CA ARG A 21 37.55 44.10 -41.25
C ARG A 21 37.10 43.21 -40.10
N GLN A 22 37.33 43.58 -38.83
CA GLN A 22 36.90 42.78 -37.66
C GLN A 22 35.58 43.24 -37.02
N ARG A 23 35.07 44.42 -37.39
CA ARG A 23 33.76 44.93 -36.97
C ARG A 23 32.56 44.01 -37.32
N PRO A 24 32.48 43.38 -38.53
CA PRO A 24 31.34 42.52 -38.85
C PRO A 24 31.38 41.18 -38.08
N ALA A 25 32.56 40.67 -37.74
CA ALA A 25 32.69 39.42 -36.98
C ALA A 25 32.25 39.58 -35.51
N VAL A 26 32.60 40.71 -34.88
CA VAL A 26 32.17 41.03 -33.51
C VAL A 26 30.67 41.33 -33.45
N LEU A 27 30.11 42.03 -34.45
CA LEU A 27 28.67 42.23 -34.56
C LEU A 27 27.93 40.89 -34.79
N GLY A 28 28.47 40.01 -35.63
CA GLY A 28 27.90 38.68 -35.89
C GLY A 28 27.85 37.82 -34.63
N LEU A 29 28.91 37.83 -33.83
CA LEU A 29 28.95 37.10 -32.56
C LEU A 29 27.97 37.67 -31.52
N ALA A 30 27.84 39.00 -31.45
CA ALA A 30 26.88 39.66 -30.57
C ALA A 30 25.42 39.40 -30.98
N LEU A 31 25.14 39.35 -32.29
CA LEU A 31 23.82 38.99 -32.82
C LEU A 31 23.49 37.52 -32.56
N LEU A 32 24.46 36.61 -32.69
CA LEU A 32 24.29 35.18 -32.37
C LEU A 32 24.01 34.96 -30.88
N LEU A 33 24.77 35.64 -30.00
CA LEU A 33 24.52 35.61 -28.55
C LEU A 33 23.16 36.20 -28.18
N GLY A 34 22.77 37.31 -28.83
CA GLY A 34 21.45 37.91 -28.67
C GLY A 34 20.32 37.00 -29.14
N LEU A 35 20.50 36.30 -30.27
CA LEU A 35 19.53 35.35 -30.79
C LEU A 35 19.42 34.11 -29.88
N LEU A 36 20.52 33.61 -29.32
CA LEU A 36 20.54 32.51 -28.35
C LEU A 36 19.86 32.89 -27.03
N LEU A 37 20.03 34.12 -26.56
CA LEU A 37 19.32 34.65 -25.38
C LEU A 37 17.82 34.86 -25.65
N LEU A 38 17.45 35.30 -26.86
CA LEU A 38 16.06 35.41 -27.25
C LEU A 38 15.41 34.04 -27.44
N LEU A 39 16.14 33.05 -27.97
CA LEU A 39 15.67 31.66 -28.06
C LEU A 39 15.53 31.03 -26.68
N SER A 40 16.44 31.27 -25.74
CA SER A 40 16.29 30.75 -24.37
C SER A 40 15.15 31.42 -23.58
N ALA A 41 14.81 32.67 -23.90
CA ALA A 41 13.64 33.37 -23.36
C ALA A 41 12.33 33.01 -24.08
N ALA A 42 12.38 32.62 -25.36
CA ALA A 42 11.22 32.27 -26.19
C ALA A 42 10.90 30.78 -26.22
N VAL A 43 11.78 29.90 -25.70
CA VAL A 43 11.41 28.53 -25.37
C VAL A 43 10.41 28.63 -24.20
N PRO A 44 9.13 28.32 -24.40
CA PRO A 44 8.20 28.26 -23.28
C PRO A 44 8.79 27.27 -22.28
N ARG A 45 8.91 27.68 -21.00
CA ARG A 45 9.21 26.80 -19.87
C ARG A 45 8.12 25.73 -19.79
N ARG A 46 8.15 24.74 -20.67
CA ARG A 46 7.22 23.60 -20.75
C ARG A 46 7.53 22.54 -19.69
N TRP A 47 8.42 22.86 -18.75
CA TRP A 47 8.91 21.99 -17.70
C TRP A 47 8.81 22.69 -16.33
N ALA A 48 7.84 23.59 -16.15
CA ALA A 48 7.42 23.98 -14.82
C ALA A 48 6.34 22.98 -14.39
N ALA A 49 6.67 22.11 -13.45
CA ALA A 49 5.69 21.29 -12.76
C ALA A 49 4.55 22.19 -12.23
N PRO A 50 3.27 21.79 -12.36
CA PRO A 50 2.15 22.59 -11.87
C PRO A 50 2.34 23.01 -10.40
N PRO A 51 1.91 24.23 -10.02
CA PRO A 51 2.02 24.71 -8.66
C PRO A 51 1.25 23.81 -7.67
N ARG A 52 1.77 23.62 -6.46
CA ARG A 52 1.23 22.77 -5.37
C ARG A 52 -0.28 22.87 -5.12
N ALA A 53 -0.90 24.02 -5.39
CA ALA A 53 -2.35 24.20 -5.24
C ALA A 53 -3.17 23.37 -6.24
N SER A 54 -2.76 23.32 -7.52
CA SER A 54 -3.54 22.63 -8.57
C SER A 54 -3.55 21.11 -8.38
N ARG A 55 -2.44 20.53 -7.90
CA ARG A 55 -2.30 19.08 -7.69
C ARG A 55 -3.01 18.58 -6.43
N ARG A 56 -3.19 19.45 -5.43
CA ARG A 56 -4.03 19.14 -4.27
C ARG A 56 -5.49 19.04 -4.69
N ASP A 57 -5.93 19.96 -5.55
CA ASP A 57 -7.25 19.95 -6.16
C ASP A 57 -7.45 18.70 -7.04
N ASP A 58 -6.44 18.27 -7.80
CA ASP A 58 -6.47 17.01 -8.57
C ASP A 58 -6.68 15.78 -7.67
N ARG A 59 -6.00 15.70 -6.52
CA ARG A 59 -6.21 14.60 -5.55
C ARG A 59 -7.61 14.64 -4.92
N TYR A 60 -8.17 15.82 -4.68
CA TYR A 60 -9.55 15.98 -4.20
C TYR A 60 -10.58 15.57 -5.27
N LEU A 61 -10.34 15.93 -6.53
CA LEU A 61 -11.18 15.54 -7.67
C LEU A 61 -11.11 14.02 -7.92
N ALA A 62 -9.92 13.43 -7.91
CA ALA A 62 -9.73 11.98 -8.02
C ALA A 62 -10.46 11.24 -6.89
N ARG A 63 -10.40 11.78 -5.66
CA ARG A 63 -11.13 11.20 -4.52
C ARG A 63 -12.64 11.40 -4.63
N ALA A 64 -13.12 12.43 -5.34
CA ALA A 64 -14.54 12.63 -5.63
C ALA A 64 -15.04 11.69 -6.74
N GLU A 65 -14.24 11.42 -7.76
CA GLU A 65 -14.50 10.38 -8.77
C GLU A 65 -14.54 8.98 -8.12
N GLU A 66 -13.70 8.73 -7.12
CA GLU A 66 -13.73 7.51 -6.30
C GLU A 66 -15.05 7.35 -5.50
N LEU A 67 -15.87 8.39 -5.38
CA LEU A 67 -17.19 8.34 -4.75
C LEU A 67 -18.32 7.97 -5.72
N THR A 68 -18.05 7.89 -7.02
CA THR A 68 -19.06 7.54 -8.03
C THR A 68 -19.39 6.05 -8.01
N ALA A 69 -20.59 5.69 -8.49
CA ALA A 69 -21.00 4.30 -8.59
C ALA A 69 -20.08 3.53 -9.55
N THR A 70 -19.73 2.29 -9.21
CA THR A 70 -18.92 1.45 -10.09
C THR A 70 -19.72 1.11 -11.35
N ASP A 71 -19.12 1.32 -12.53
CA ASP A 71 -19.74 0.95 -13.79
C ASP A 71 -19.69 -0.56 -14.02
N THR A 72 -20.76 -1.26 -13.62
CA THR A 72 -20.88 -2.71 -13.77
C THR A 72 -20.99 -3.17 -15.23
N GLU A 73 -21.28 -2.25 -16.16
CA GLU A 73 -21.38 -2.54 -17.59
C GLU A 73 -20.01 -2.57 -18.27
N ASP A 74 -18.99 -1.94 -17.68
CA ASP A 74 -17.62 -2.05 -18.15
C ASP A 74 -17.07 -3.48 -17.94
N SER A 75 -16.88 -4.20 -19.05
CA SER A 75 -16.35 -5.56 -19.06
C SER A 75 -14.85 -5.64 -18.75
N SER A 76 -14.13 -4.53 -18.84
CA SER A 76 -12.69 -4.46 -18.57
C SER A 76 -12.38 -4.52 -17.07
N LEU A 77 -13.35 -4.15 -16.22
CA LEU A 77 -13.19 -4.20 -14.77
C LEU A 77 -13.10 -5.63 -14.25
N ASN A 78 -12.23 -5.81 -13.27
CA ASN A 78 -12.10 -7.03 -12.49
C ASN A 78 -12.57 -6.77 -11.06
N TYR A 79 -12.95 -7.83 -10.37
CA TYR A 79 -13.56 -7.75 -9.05
C TYR A 79 -12.85 -8.70 -8.09
N GLY A 80 -12.90 -8.40 -6.80
CA GLY A 80 -12.43 -9.28 -5.74
C GLY A 80 -13.33 -9.17 -4.51
N VAL A 81 -13.61 -10.30 -3.87
CA VAL A 81 -14.46 -10.36 -2.67
C VAL A 81 -13.64 -10.82 -1.49
N VAL A 82 -13.67 -10.06 -0.39
CA VAL A 82 -13.01 -10.43 0.87
C VAL A 82 -14.03 -10.47 1.98
N VAL A 83 -14.08 -11.59 2.70
CA VAL A 83 -14.88 -11.77 3.91
C VAL A 83 -13.94 -11.75 5.11
N ASP A 84 -14.06 -10.72 5.95
CA ASP A 84 -13.45 -10.64 7.27
C ASP A 84 -14.33 -11.37 8.27
N CYS A 85 -13.85 -12.50 8.80
CA CYS A 85 -14.51 -13.30 9.82
C CYS A 85 -13.95 -12.98 11.22
N GLY A 86 -14.39 -11.84 11.74
CA GLY A 86 -14.03 -11.34 13.07
C GLY A 86 -14.78 -12.01 14.23
N SER A 87 -14.25 -11.82 15.45
CA SER A 87 -14.84 -12.37 16.68
C SER A 87 -16.24 -11.82 17.01
N SER A 88 -16.50 -10.55 16.70
CA SER A 88 -17.78 -9.88 16.99
C SER A 88 -18.79 -9.90 15.83
N GLY A 89 -18.39 -10.43 14.68
CA GLY A 89 -19.20 -10.43 13.46
C GLY A 89 -18.34 -10.58 12.21
N SER A 90 -18.97 -11.03 11.13
CA SER A 90 -18.34 -11.11 9.81
C SER A 90 -18.76 -9.96 8.90
N ARG A 91 -17.87 -9.52 8.01
CA ARG A 91 -18.08 -8.45 7.05
C ARG A 91 -17.62 -8.90 5.67
N VAL A 92 -18.37 -8.57 4.62
CA VAL A 92 -17.92 -8.72 3.24
C VAL A 92 -17.61 -7.36 2.64
N PHE A 93 -16.52 -7.29 1.89
CA PHE A 93 -16.09 -6.15 1.10
C PHE A 93 -15.95 -6.60 -0.35
N VAL A 94 -16.50 -5.82 -1.26
CA VAL A 94 -16.31 -6.01 -2.70
C VAL A 94 -15.38 -4.91 -3.20
N TYR A 95 -14.31 -5.32 -3.88
CA TYR A 95 -13.34 -4.45 -4.53
C TYR A 95 -13.41 -4.63 -6.04
N PHE A 96 -12.94 -3.62 -6.76
CA PHE A 96 -12.77 -3.68 -8.21
C PHE A 96 -11.49 -2.96 -8.62
N TRP A 97 -10.99 -3.28 -9.82
CA TRP A 97 -9.85 -2.59 -10.42
C TRP A 97 -9.95 -2.66 -11.96
N PRO A 98 -9.47 -1.62 -12.66
CA PRO A 98 -9.33 -1.66 -14.13
C PRO A 98 -8.19 -2.59 -14.56
N PRO A 99 -8.03 -2.84 -15.87
CA PRO A 99 -6.84 -3.51 -16.40
C PRO A 99 -5.56 -2.79 -15.96
N HIS A 100 -4.53 -3.56 -15.65
CA HIS A 100 -3.22 -3.02 -15.29
C HIS A 100 -2.61 -2.24 -16.45
N ASN A 101 -1.95 -1.11 -16.18
CA ASN A 101 -1.40 -0.22 -17.20
C ASN A 101 -0.14 -0.76 -17.90
N GLY A 102 0.41 -1.88 -17.41
CA GLY A 102 1.60 -2.54 -17.94
C GLY A 102 2.93 -2.05 -17.36
N ASN A 103 2.91 -1.02 -16.50
CA ASN A 103 4.11 -0.54 -15.82
C ASN A 103 4.46 -1.47 -14.64
N PRO A 104 5.61 -2.17 -14.65
CA PRO A 104 5.98 -3.11 -13.58
C PRO A 104 6.25 -2.44 -12.23
N HIS A 105 6.33 -1.11 -12.18
CA HIS A 105 6.48 -0.34 -10.95
C HIS A 105 5.16 0.03 -10.29
N ASP A 106 4.04 -0.10 -11.01
CA ASP A 106 2.72 0.22 -10.48
C ASP A 106 2.06 -1.04 -9.91
N LEU A 107 1.24 -0.83 -8.87
CA LEU A 107 0.38 -1.88 -8.32
C LEU A 107 -0.99 -1.82 -9.01
N LEU A 108 -1.83 -2.83 -8.78
CA LEU A 108 -3.23 -2.77 -9.18
C LEU A 108 -3.94 -1.58 -8.51
N ASP A 109 -4.69 -0.82 -9.29
CA ASP A 109 -5.55 0.27 -8.80
C ASP A 109 -6.85 -0.30 -8.21
N ILE A 110 -6.70 -0.93 -7.04
CA ILE A 110 -7.79 -1.57 -6.29
C ILE A 110 -8.61 -0.52 -5.56
N ARG A 111 -9.91 -0.48 -5.83
CA ARG A 111 -10.85 0.45 -5.19
C ARG A 111 -12.02 -0.30 -4.57
N GLN A 112 -12.63 0.28 -3.54
CA GLN A 112 -13.84 -0.28 -2.95
C GLN A 112 -15.01 -0.08 -3.91
N MET A 113 -15.72 -1.16 -4.25
CA MET A 113 -16.88 -1.10 -5.14
C MET A 113 -17.98 -0.24 -4.51
N ARG A 114 -18.68 0.53 -5.35
CA ARG A 114 -19.83 1.34 -4.95
C ARG A 114 -21.10 0.90 -5.67
N ASP A 115 -22.19 0.83 -4.92
CA ASP A 115 -23.53 0.53 -5.46
C ASP A 115 -24.04 1.71 -6.32
N ARG A 116 -25.19 1.52 -6.97
CA ARG A 116 -25.84 2.56 -7.80
C ARG A 116 -26.19 3.84 -7.04
N SER A 117 -26.19 3.79 -5.71
CA SER A 117 -26.40 4.95 -4.83
C SER A 117 -25.08 5.52 -4.30
N SER A 118 -23.95 5.19 -4.94
CA SER A 118 -22.60 5.63 -4.53
C SER A 118 -22.17 5.18 -3.14
N ARG A 119 -22.82 4.16 -2.56
CA ARG A 119 -22.45 3.64 -1.23
C ARG A 119 -21.48 2.48 -1.36
N PRO A 120 -20.52 2.35 -0.44
CA PRO A 120 -19.58 1.23 -0.49
C PRO A 120 -20.32 -0.11 -0.36
N VAL A 121 -19.98 -1.07 -1.22
CA VAL A 121 -20.55 -2.42 -1.23
C VAL A 121 -19.94 -3.22 -0.10
N VAL A 122 -20.50 -2.99 1.09
CA VAL A 122 -20.10 -3.64 2.34
C VAL A 122 -21.34 -4.11 3.08
N LYS A 123 -21.29 -5.33 3.60
CA LYS A 123 -22.35 -5.86 4.48
C LYS A 123 -21.73 -6.54 5.69
N LYS A 124 -22.38 -6.35 6.84
CA LYS A 124 -21.97 -6.93 8.12
C LYS A 124 -23.08 -7.78 8.70
N ILE A 125 -22.72 -8.90 9.31
CA ILE A 125 -23.59 -9.73 10.14
C ILE A 125 -22.97 -9.94 11.53
N LYS A 126 -23.82 -10.31 12.48
CA LYS A 126 -23.45 -10.67 13.86
C LYS A 126 -24.25 -11.92 14.26
N PRO A 127 -23.77 -12.75 15.20
CA PRO A 127 -22.47 -12.72 15.89
C PRO A 127 -21.30 -13.12 14.97
N GLY A 128 -20.08 -13.33 15.48
CA GLY A 128 -18.93 -13.80 14.67
C GLY A 128 -19.01 -15.28 14.32
N ILE A 129 -18.26 -15.72 13.29
CA ILE A 129 -18.34 -17.10 12.78
C ILE A 129 -17.97 -18.16 13.82
N SER A 130 -17.16 -17.81 14.82
CA SER A 130 -16.74 -18.75 15.88
C SER A 130 -17.91 -19.34 16.68
N VAL A 131 -19.12 -18.78 16.59
CA VAL A 131 -20.32 -19.38 17.20
C VAL A 131 -20.72 -20.71 16.58
N THR A 132 -20.26 -21.01 15.35
CA THR A 132 -20.54 -22.28 14.68
C THR A 132 -19.59 -23.39 15.13
N ALA A 133 -18.72 -23.16 16.12
CA ALA A 133 -17.74 -24.13 16.61
C ALA A 133 -18.35 -25.47 17.07
N ALA A 134 -19.57 -25.42 17.62
CA ALA A 134 -20.30 -26.62 18.06
C ALA A 134 -21.05 -27.33 16.92
N ALA A 135 -21.31 -26.63 15.81
CA ALA A 135 -22.05 -27.11 14.64
C ALA A 135 -21.42 -26.55 13.36
N PRO A 136 -20.24 -27.07 12.93
CA PRO A 136 -19.48 -26.53 11.80
C PRO A 136 -20.26 -26.48 10.49
N GLU A 137 -21.23 -27.37 10.29
CA GLU A 137 -22.14 -27.38 9.14
C GLU A 137 -23.02 -26.12 9.01
N GLN A 138 -23.05 -25.28 10.04
CA GLN A 138 -23.72 -23.98 10.03
C GLN A 138 -22.83 -22.85 9.51
N ALA A 139 -21.54 -23.09 9.24
CA ALA A 139 -20.61 -22.05 8.78
C ALA A 139 -21.02 -21.47 7.42
N THR A 140 -21.30 -22.31 6.44
CA THR A 140 -21.78 -21.87 5.12
C THR A 140 -23.14 -21.17 5.19
N PRO A 141 -24.17 -21.75 5.87
CA PRO A 141 -25.44 -21.04 6.12
C PRO A 141 -25.28 -19.67 6.77
N TYR A 142 -24.36 -19.53 7.72
CA TYR A 142 -24.06 -18.26 8.40
C TYR A 142 -23.46 -17.22 7.44
N LEU A 143 -22.52 -17.59 6.55
CA LEU A 143 -21.92 -16.65 5.58
C LEU A 143 -22.77 -16.39 4.34
N ARG A 144 -23.74 -17.24 4.03
CA ARG A 144 -24.63 -17.14 2.86
C ARG A 144 -25.24 -15.74 2.65
N PRO A 145 -25.74 -15.01 3.67
CA PRO A 145 -26.29 -13.67 3.48
C PRO A 145 -25.26 -12.62 3.01
N LEU A 146 -23.98 -12.83 3.30
CA LEU A 146 -22.87 -12.00 2.82
C LEU A 146 -22.49 -12.36 1.38
N LEU A 147 -22.35 -13.65 1.09
CA LEU A 147 -21.98 -14.13 -0.25
C LEU A 147 -23.06 -13.81 -1.29
N ARG A 148 -24.35 -13.97 -0.94
CA ARG A 148 -25.47 -13.53 -1.80
C ARG A 148 -25.46 -12.02 -2.03
N PHE A 149 -25.08 -11.24 -1.02
CA PHE A 149 -24.97 -9.78 -1.17
C PHE A 149 -23.86 -9.42 -2.17
N ALA A 150 -22.68 -10.05 -2.07
CA ALA A 150 -21.59 -9.83 -3.03
C ALA A 150 -21.98 -10.28 -4.44
N ALA A 151 -22.54 -11.49 -4.59
CA ALA A 151 -22.99 -12.03 -5.88
C ALA A 151 -24.10 -11.18 -6.54
N GLY A 152 -24.93 -10.49 -5.74
CA GLY A 152 -25.93 -9.57 -6.24
C GLY A 152 -25.37 -8.24 -6.77
N HIS A 153 -24.15 -7.87 -6.42
CA HIS A 153 -23.48 -6.65 -6.92
C HIS A 153 -22.48 -6.94 -8.03
N VAL A 154 -21.68 -8.01 -7.90
CA VAL A 154 -20.72 -8.42 -8.95
C VAL A 154 -21.50 -8.92 -10.17
N PRO A 155 -21.19 -8.44 -11.40
CA PRO A 155 -21.86 -8.91 -12.62
C PRO A 155 -21.74 -10.44 -12.77
N PRO A 156 -22.82 -11.18 -13.13
CA PRO A 156 -22.78 -12.64 -13.25
C PRO A 156 -21.67 -13.17 -14.18
N ARG A 157 -21.42 -12.47 -15.29
CA ARG A 157 -20.34 -12.79 -16.24
C ARG A 157 -18.94 -12.76 -15.63
N LYS A 158 -18.75 -12.06 -14.51
CA LYS A 158 -17.48 -11.90 -13.79
C LYS A 158 -17.33 -12.84 -12.60
N HIS A 159 -18.38 -13.56 -12.18
CA HIS A 159 -18.32 -14.42 -10.97
C HIS A 159 -17.16 -15.42 -11.04
N LYS A 160 -17.00 -16.12 -12.17
CA LYS A 160 -15.94 -17.13 -12.38
C LYS A 160 -14.51 -16.57 -12.38
N GLU A 161 -14.35 -15.28 -12.65
CA GLU A 161 -13.06 -14.58 -12.65
C GLU A 161 -12.78 -13.87 -11.32
N THR A 162 -13.78 -13.78 -10.44
CA THR A 162 -13.71 -13.01 -9.20
C THR A 162 -13.21 -13.90 -8.06
N PRO A 163 -11.99 -13.67 -7.53
CA PRO A 163 -11.52 -14.38 -6.35
C PRO A 163 -12.34 -14.00 -5.12
N LEU A 164 -12.69 -15.02 -4.33
CA LEU A 164 -13.30 -14.88 -3.02
C LEU A 164 -12.30 -15.32 -1.96
N TYR A 165 -11.96 -14.45 -1.02
CA TYR A 165 -11.15 -14.79 0.15
C TYR A 165 -12.01 -14.74 1.42
N ILE A 166 -11.96 -15.78 2.25
CA ILE A 166 -12.59 -15.83 3.56
C ILE A 166 -11.49 -15.93 4.61
N LEU A 167 -11.21 -14.81 5.27
CA LEU A 167 -10.10 -14.67 6.20
C LEU A 167 -10.63 -14.53 7.62
N CYS A 168 -10.37 -15.52 8.45
CA CYS A 168 -10.82 -15.57 9.83
C CYS A 168 -9.75 -15.03 10.78
N THR A 169 -10.15 -14.21 11.76
CA THR A 169 -9.20 -13.55 12.66
C THR A 169 -9.27 -14.11 14.09
N ALA A 170 -9.16 -13.24 15.11
CA ALA A 170 -8.94 -13.63 16.50
C ALA A 170 -10.03 -14.54 17.07
N GLY A 171 -11.28 -14.42 16.62
CA GLY A 171 -12.38 -15.26 17.10
C GLY A 171 -12.15 -16.74 16.79
N MET A 172 -11.64 -17.06 15.60
CA MET A 172 -11.32 -18.43 15.21
C MET A 172 -10.03 -18.92 15.84
N ARG A 173 -9.02 -18.06 16.01
CA ARG A 173 -7.74 -18.39 16.69
C ARG A 173 -7.92 -18.87 18.14
N LEU A 174 -9.01 -18.47 18.79
CA LEU A 174 -9.33 -18.88 20.16
C LEU A 174 -9.98 -20.27 20.25
N LEU A 175 -10.40 -20.85 19.13
CA LEU A 175 -10.97 -22.20 19.10
C LEU A 175 -9.88 -23.27 19.05
N PRO A 176 -10.15 -24.50 19.53
CA PRO A 176 -9.32 -25.66 19.24
C PRO A 176 -9.12 -25.87 17.74
N GLU A 177 -7.91 -26.26 17.31
CA GLU A 177 -7.55 -26.44 15.90
C GLU A 177 -8.52 -27.37 15.14
N ARG A 178 -9.00 -28.43 15.80
CA ARG A 178 -9.99 -29.34 15.22
C ARG A 178 -11.30 -28.63 14.84
N GLN A 179 -11.77 -27.69 15.66
CA GLN A 179 -12.97 -26.91 15.37
C GLN A 179 -12.71 -25.88 14.27
N GLN A 180 -11.52 -25.26 14.27
CA GLN A 180 -11.11 -24.36 13.19
C GLN A 180 -11.13 -25.09 11.84
N ALA A 181 -10.48 -26.26 11.78
CA ALA A 181 -10.41 -27.07 10.57
C ALA A 181 -11.79 -27.50 10.08
N ALA A 182 -12.68 -27.96 10.98
CA ALA A 182 -14.03 -28.39 10.61
C ALA A 182 -14.87 -27.24 10.02
N ILE A 183 -14.77 -26.03 10.56
CA ILE A 183 -15.46 -24.84 10.01
C ILE A 183 -14.90 -24.49 8.63
N LEU A 184 -13.58 -24.47 8.46
CA LEU A 184 -12.97 -24.17 7.16
C LEU A 184 -13.31 -25.24 6.12
N GLU A 185 -13.37 -26.51 6.52
CA GLU A 185 -13.75 -27.63 5.65
C GLU A 185 -15.19 -27.49 5.14
N ASP A 186 -16.15 -27.16 6.02
CA ASP A 186 -17.53 -26.87 5.60
C ASP A 186 -17.59 -25.78 4.54
N LEU A 187 -16.87 -24.68 4.75
CA LEU A 187 -16.81 -23.56 3.79
C LEU A 187 -16.21 -23.99 2.44
N VAL A 188 -15.06 -24.67 2.48
CA VAL A 188 -14.36 -25.14 1.27
C VAL A 188 -15.21 -26.12 0.46
N THR A 189 -15.98 -26.97 1.12
CA THR A 189 -16.84 -27.95 0.46
C THR A 189 -18.12 -27.32 -0.10
N ASN A 190 -18.80 -26.44 0.64
CA ASN A 190 -20.15 -26.01 0.29
C ASN A 190 -20.23 -24.69 -0.47
N VAL A 191 -19.27 -23.76 -0.28
CA VAL A 191 -19.29 -22.46 -0.99
C VAL A 191 -19.24 -22.63 -2.52
N PRO A 192 -18.36 -23.48 -3.10
CA PRO A 192 -18.34 -23.72 -4.56
C PRO A 192 -19.62 -24.34 -5.13
N LEU A 193 -20.45 -24.97 -4.29
CA LEU A 193 -21.72 -25.57 -4.73
C LEU A 193 -22.83 -24.53 -4.84
N GLU A 194 -22.72 -23.42 -4.10
CA GLU A 194 -23.72 -22.34 -4.07
C GLU A 194 -23.31 -21.10 -4.88
N PHE A 195 -22.02 -20.89 -5.16
CA PHE A 195 -21.49 -19.69 -5.79
C PHE A 195 -20.39 -19.98 -6.81
N ASP A 196 -20.40 -19.25 -7.92
CA ASP A 196 -19.44 -19.40 -9.03
C ASP A 196 -18.13 -18.61 -8.84
N PHE A 197 -17.84 -18.09 -7.64
CA PHE A 197 -16.60 -17.36 -7.37
C PHE A 197 -15.37 -18.25 -7.46
N LEU A 198 -14.22 -17.67 -7.82
CA LEU A 198 -12.94 -18.38 -7.78
C LEU A 198 -12.55 -18.62 -6.31
N PHE A 199 -12.82 -19.83 -5.84
CA PHE A 199 -12.69 -20.23 -4.44
C PHE A 199 -12.06 -21.62 -4.33
N SER A 200 -11.13 -21.77 -3.39
CA SER A 200 -10.39 -23.02 -3.16
C SER A 200 -9.92 -23.07 -1.72
N LYS A 201 -9.29 -24.17 -1.31
CA LYS A 201 -8.78 -24.34 0.05
C LYS A 201 -7.79 -23.23 0.46
N SER A 202 -6.99 -22.71 -0.46
CA SER A 202 -6.04 -21.61 -0.15
C SER A 202 -6.73 -20.26 0.06
N HIS A 203 -8.02 -20.15 -0.22
CA HIS A 203 -8.79 -18.93 -0.06
C HIS A 203 -9.61 -18.87 1.23
N ALA A 204 -9.58 -19.93 2.04
CA ALA A 204 -10.21 -19.99 3.35
C ALA A 204 -9.16 -20.30 4.43
N GLU A 205 -8.84 -19.30 5.24
CA GLU A 205 -7.73 -19.40 6.20
C GLU A 205 -8.07 -18.71 7.52
N VAL A 206 -7.59 -19.27 8.63
CA VAL A 206 -7.45 -18.54 9.89
C VAL A 206 -6.12 -17.82 9.87
N ILE A 207 -6.13 -16.52 9.59
CA ILE A 207 -4.90 -15.74 9.49
C ILE A 207 -4.31 -15.50 10.87
N SER A 208 -2.98 -15.56 10.93
CA SER A 208 -2.22 -15.17 12.12
C SER A 208 -2.39 -13.67 12.41
N GLY A 209 -2.15 -13.29 13.66
CA GLY A 209 -2.10 -11.87 14.02
C GLY A 209 -1.06 -11.07 13.24
N LYS A 210 0.06 -11.73 12.91
CA LYS A 210 1.12 -11.17 12.07
C LYS A 210 0.60 -10.85 10.67
N GLN A 211 -0.07 -11.79 10.00
CA GLN A 211 -0.69 -11.55 8.69
C GLN A 211 -1.72 -10.41 8.76
N GLU A 212 -2.59 -10.41 9.78
CA GLU A 212 -3.59 -9.35 9.97
C GLU A 212 -2.95 -7.97 10.11
N GLY A 213 -1.88 -7.84 10.91
CA GLY A 213 -1.13 -6.59 11.05
C GLY A 213 -0.41 -6.16 9.77
N VAL A 214 0.16 -7.10 9.01
CA VAL A 214 0.75 -6.82 7.68
C VAL A 214 -0.31 -6.30 6.72
N TYR A 215 -1.47 -6.98 6.61
CA TYR A 215 -2.53 -6.57 5.69
C TYR A 215 -3.13 -5.22 6.06
N ALA A 216 -3.33 -4.94 7.34
CA ALA A 216 -3.78 -3.63 7.79
C ALA A 216 -2.74 -2.53 7.48
N TRP A 217 -1.45 -2.81 7.64
CA TRP A 217 -0.38 -1.90 7.27
C TRP A 217 -0.30 -1.66 5.75
N ILE A 218 -0.48 -2.70 4.93
CA ILE A 218 -0.58 -2.56 3.47
C ILE A 218 -1.77 -1.69 3.11
N GLY A 219 -2.95 -1.97 3.67
CA GLY A 219 -4.19 -1.27 3.35
C GLY A 219 -4.12 0.24 3.59
N ILE A 220 -3.60 0.67 4.75
CA ILE A 220 -3.49 2.12 5.03
C ILE A 220 -2.46 2.79 4.11
N ASN A 221 -1.33 2.14 3.82
CA ASN A 221 -0.28 2.71 3.00
C ASN A 221 -0.66 2.75 1.52
N PHE A 222 -1.44 1.77 1.06
CA PHE A 222 -2.04 1.75 -0.26
C PHE A 222 -3.00 2.93 -0.45
N VAL A 223 -3.97 3.13 0.45
CA VAL A 223 -4.95 4.24 0.37
C VAL A 223 -4.28 5.61 0.51
N LEU A 224 -3.13 5.68 1.18
CA LEU A 224 -2.34 6.91 1.31
C LEU A 224 -1.36 7.14 0.15
N GLY A 225 -1.32 6.27 -0.87
CA GLY A 225 -0.42 6.40 -2.02
C GLY A 225 1.07 6.29 -1.67
N ARG A 226 1.39 5.53 -0.60
CA ARG A 226 2.77 5.37 -0.13
C ARG A 226 3.57 4.35 -0.95
N PHE A 227 2.90 3.59 -1.80
CA PHE A 227 3.54 2.63 -2.71
C PHE A 227 3.79 3.21 -4.11
N ASP A 228 3.26 4.40 -4.41
CA ASP A 228 3.51 5.08 -5.68
C ASP A 228 4.92 5.67 -5.67
N HIS A 229 5.73 5.32 -6.67
CA HIS A 229 7.15 5.71 -6.73
C HIS A 229 7.41 7.01 -7.51
N GLU A 230 6.36 7.64 -8.06
CA GLU A 230 6.49 8.80 -8.96
C GLU A 230 6.44 10.17 -8.23
N ASP A 231 5.96 10.26 -6.99
CA ASP A 231 5.82 11.57 -6.31
C ASP A 231 7.01 11.91 -5.39
N GLU A 232 7.80 12.89 -5.80
CA GLU A 232 8.98 13.39 -5.08
C GLU A 232 8.67 14.37 -3.92
N GLU A 233 7.40 14.74 -3.68
CA GLU A 233 7.05 15.76 -2.67
C GLU A 233 6.79 15.19 -1.27
N ASP A 234 6.63 13.87 -1.15
CA ASP A 234 6.39 13.20 0.13
C ASP A 234 7.69 13.02 0.93
N ALA A 235 7.57 12.93 2.27
CA ALA A 235 8.71 12.59 3.10
C ALA A 235 9.27 11.23 2.66
N VAL A 236 10.55 11.18 2.31
CA VAL A 236 11.23 9.96 1.87
C VAL A 236 12.05 9.33 3.00
N VAL A 237 12.31 8.04 2.88
CA VAL A 237 13.23 7.29 3.73
C VAL A 237 14.23 6.53 2.85
N THR A 238 15.45 6.42 3.36
CA THR A 238 16.47 5.54 2.78
C THR A 238 16.30 4.15 3.37
N VAL A 239 16.13 3.15 2.52
CA VAL A 239 15.91 1.75 2.87
C VAL A 239 17.17 0.95 2.54
N ALA A 240 17.67 0.21 3.52
CA ALA A 240 18.81 -0.69 3.38
C ALA A 240 18.31 -2.09 2.99
N LEU A 241 18.43 -2.43 1.70
CA LEU A 241 18.07 -3.75 1.17
C LEU A 241 19.24 -4.73 1.35
N GLY A 242 19.45 -5.19 2.59
CA GLY A 242 20.52 -6.16 2.94
C GLY A 242 21.94 -5.64 2.75
N ASP A 243 22.93 -6.51 3.01
CA ASP A 243 24.36 -6.14 3.09
C ASP A 243 25.02 -5.75 1.74
N GLN A 244 24.35 -5.97 0.61
CA GLN A 244 24.92 -5.78 -0.74
C GLN A 244 24.02 -4.99 -1.70
N GLY A 245 22.83 -4.56 -1.27
CA GLY A 245 21.90 -3.78 -2.10
C GLY A 245 22.25 -2.30 -2.11
N LYS A 246 22.10 -1.64 -3.27
CA LYS A 246 22.12 -0.16 -3.30
C LYS A 246 20.98 0.37 -2.42
N PRO A 247 21.22 1.38 -1.57
CA PRO A 247 20.16 1.97 -0.76
C PRO A 247 19.07 2.53 -1.68
N LEU A 248 17.83 2.19 -1.37
CA LEU A 248 16.65 2.67 -2.10
C LEU A 248 16.07 3.87 -1.36
N VAL A 249 15.72 4.94 -2.09
CA VAL A 249 14.97 6.06 -1.52
C VAL A 249 13.52 5.92 -1.98
N ARG A 250 12.58 5.85 -1.05
CA ARG A 250 11.14 5.79 -1.34
C ARG A 250 10.32 6.56 -0.33
N LYS A 251 9.03 6.73 -0.60
CA LYS A 251 8.09 7.39 0.31
C LYS A 251 8.07 6.70 1.67
N ARG A 252 8.05 7.52 2.72
CA ARG A 252 7.91 7.05 4.10
C ARG A 252 6.50 6.48 4.30
N THR A 253 6.43 5.26 4.80
CA THR A 253 5.18 4.62 5.15
C THR A 253 4.67 5.08 6.52
N VAL A 254 3.42 4.74 6.82
CA VAL A 254 2.75 5.05 8.08
C VAL A 254 2.56 3.75 8.86
N GLY A 255 2.97 3.76 10.14
CA GLY A 255 2.69 2.66 11.06
C GLY A 255 1.24 2.64 11.52
N ILE A 256 0.77 1.49 11.98
CA ILE A 256 -0.58 1.29 12.48
C ILE A 256 -0.59 0.71 13.89
N LEU A 257 -1.66 1.02 14.61
CA LEU A 257 -2.05 0.37 15.85
C LEU A 257 -3.55 0.10 15.75
N ASP A 258 -3.94 -1.17 15.70
CA ASP A 258 -5.33 -1.60 15.49
C ASP A 258 -5.80 -2.42 16.69
N MET A 259 -6.87 -1.97 17.35
CA MET A 259 -7.47 -2.63 18.50
C MET A 259 -8.80 -3.25 18.08
N GLY A 260 -8.77 -4.53 17.77
CA GLY A 260 -9.96 -5.32 17.47
C GLY A 260 -10.74 -5.72 18.72
N GLY A 261 -11.74 -6.59 18.53
CA GLY A 261 -12.55 -7.10 19.64
C GLY A 261 -11.79 -8.04 20.59
N ALA A 262 -10.93 -8.90 20.02
CA ALA A 262 -10.22 -9.94 20.76
C ALA A 262 -8.68 -9.80 20.74
N SER A 263 -8.10 -9.00 19.85
CA SER A 263 -6.65 -8.76 19.80
C SER A 263 -6.32 -7.30 19.50
N LEU A 264 -5.08 -6.94 19.80
CA LEU A 264 -4.44 -5.68 19.45
C LEU A 264 -3.23 -5.97 18.55
N GLN A 265 -3.02 -5.18 17.51
CA GLN A 265 -1.92 -5.30 16.57
C GLN A 265 -1.17 -3.98 16.47
N ILE A 266 0.15 -4.05 16.33
CA ILE A 266 1.01 -2.93 15.97
C ILE A 266 1.85 -3.34 14.78
N ALA A 267 1.95 -2.47 13.76
CA ALA A 267 2.78 -2.74 12.59
C ALA A 267 3.42 -1.47 12.03
N TYR A 268 4.71 -1.51 11.71
CA TYR A 268 5.43 -0.40 11.08
C TYR A 268 6.64 -0.88 10.28
N GLU A 269 7.01 -0.14 9.24
CA GLU A 269 8.19 -0.45 8.42
C GLU A 269 9.48 -0.25 9.22
N VAL A 270 10.45 -1.13 8.99
CA VAL A 270 11.81 -1.04 9.53
C VAL A 270 12.77 -0.81 8.36
N PRO A 271 13.12 0.45 8.04
CA PRO A 271 13.92 0.79 6.85
C PRO A 271 15.39 0.36 6.93
N ASP A 272 15.94 0.30 8.14
CA ASP A 272 17.35 -0.04 8.38
C ASP A 272 17.48 -1.48 8.92
N SER A 273 18.34 -2.26 8.28
CA SER A 273 18.65 -3.64 8.69
C SER A 273 19.40 -3.71 10.02
N GLY A 274 20.13 -2.66 10.41
CA GLY A 274 20.87 -2.59 11.67
C GLY A 274 20.06 -2.16 12.89
N ALA A 275 18.79 -1.75 12.71
CA ALA A 275 17.99 -1.22 13.81
C ALA A 275 17.55 -2.27 14.85
N ILE A 276 17.70 -3.57 14.55
CA ILE A 276 17.23 -4.69 15.41
C ILE A 276 18.40 -5.60 15.87
N SER A 277 19.65 -5.26 15.56
CA SER A 277 20.80 -6.07 15.98
C SER A 277 21.22 -5.83 17.45
N SER A 278 20.81 -6.72 18.36
CA SER A 278 21.57 -7.11 19.57
C SER A 278 21.03 -8.42 20.20
N PRO A 279 21.79 -9.06 21.11
CA PRO A 279 22.60 -10.26 20.92
C PRO A 279 21.82 -11.59 20.76
N GLN A 280 22.20 -12.37 19.73
CA GLN A 280 22.10 -13.84 19.47
C GLN A 280 20.91 -14.69 19.97
N GLN A 281 20.31 -14.43 21.12
CA GLN A 281 19.04 -15.04 21.58
C GLN A 281 17.81 -14.19 21.24
N GLN A 282 17.99 -12.88 21.05
CA GLN A 282 16.93 -11.97 20.60
C GLN A 282 16.66 -12.07 19.09
N ASP A 283 17.58 -12.65 18.31
CA ASP A 283 17.47 -12.73 16.85
C ASP A 283 16.30 -13.60 16.38
N GLU A 284 16.03 -14.77 16.97
CA GLU A 284 14.91 -15.61 16.51
C GLU A 284 13.55 -15.01 16.88
N ALA A 285 13.42 -14.51 18.11
CA ALA A 285 12.21 -13.83 18.56
C ALA A 285 11.95 -12.56 17.76
N ALA A 286 12.98 -11.76 17.48
CA ALA A 286 12.87 -10.57 16.65
C ALA A 286 12.54 -10.91 15.18
N LYS A 287 13.17 -11.93 14.59
CA LYS A 287 12.85 -12.42 13.24
C LYS A 287 11.39 -12.89 13.14
N SER A 288 10.87 -13.53 14.19
CA SER A 288 9.45 -13.95 14.22
C SER A 288 8.47 -12.77 14.12
N LEU A 289 8.87 -11.58 14.61
CA LEU A 289 8.09 -10.35 14.56
C LEU A 289 8.30 -9.55 13.27
N LEU A 290 9.24 -9.93 12.40
CA LEU A 290 9.48 -9.25 11.14
C LEU A 290 8.81 -9.99 9.99
N ALA A 291 8.02 -9.28 9.18
CA ALA A 291 7.51 -9.75 7.91
C ALA A 291 8.33 -9.12 6.78
N GLU A 292 8.89 -9.95 5.91
CA GLU A 292 9.54 -9.51 4.67
C GLU A 292 8.70 -10.00 3.48
N PHE A 293 8.32 -9.08 2.61
CA PHE A 293 7.49 -9.39 1.45
C PHE A 293 7.70 -8.38 0.33
N ASN A 294 7.46 -8.83 -0.91
CA ASN A 294 7.44 -8.00 -2.09
C ASN A 294 6.00 -7.79 -2.57
N LEU A 295 5.55 -6.54 -2.70
CA LEU A 295 4.24 -6.23 -3.27
C LEU A 295 4.24 -6.19 -4.80
N GLY A 296 5.42 -6.08 -5.43
CA GLY A 296 5.56 -6.05 -6.87
C GLY A 296 5.31 -7.41 -7.51
N CYS A 297 4.99 -7.39 -8.81
CA CYS A 297 4.80 -8.61 -9.59
C CYS A 297 6.12 -9.32 -9.97
N ASP A 298 7.25 -8.59 -9.93
CA ASP A 298 8.58 -9.12 -10.24
C ASP A 298 9.40 -9.32 -8.97
N VAL A 299 9.77 -10.58 -8.72
CA VAL A 299 10.55 -11.00 -7.56
C VAL A 299 11.96 -10.39 -7.57
N GLN A 300 12.49 -10.05 -8.75
CA GLN A 300 13.82 -9.45 -8.91
C GLN A 300 13.81 -7.95 -8.64
N HIS A 301 12.65 -7.29 -8.75
CA HIS A 301 12.52 -5.87 -8.45
C HIS A 301 12.30 -5.62 -6.96
N THR A 302 13.22 -4.87 -6.36
CA THR A 302 13.23 -4.59 -4.92
C THR A 302 12.48 -3.30 -4.53
N GLY A 303 11.96 -2.53 -5.49
CA GLY A 303 11.26 -1.26 -5.25
C GLY A 303 10.08 -1.40 -4.28
N HIS A 304 9.42 -2.55 -4.31
CA HIS A 304 8.28 -2.91 -3.48
C HIS A 304 8.60 -3.96 -2.41
N MET A 305 9.88 -4.13 -2.07
CA MET A 305 10.29 -5.00 -0.97
C MET A 305 10.17 -4.26 0.36
N TYR A 306 9.35 -4.75 1.28
CA TYR A 306 9.13 -4.15 2.59
C TYR A 306 9.53 -5.10 3.71
N ARG A 307 10.14 -4.52 4.75
CA ARG A 307 10.34 -5.18 6.04
C ARG A 307 9.47 -4.48 7.06
N VAL A 308 8.52 -5.21 7.63
CA VAL A 308 7.53 -4.66 8.56
C VAL A 308 7.66 -5.39 9.90
N TYR A 309 7.92 -4.65 10.97
CA TYR A 309 7.74 -5.15 12.32
C TYR A 309 6.25 -5.28 12.59
N VAL A 310 5.83 -6.45 13.06
CA VAL A 310 4.45 -6.72 13.45
C VAL A 310 4.44 -7.51 14.75
N ASN A 311 3.64 -7.04 15.70
CA ASN A 311 3.36 -7.77 16.92
C ASN A 311 1.86 -7.83 17.17
N THR A 312 1.39 -8.90 17.81
CA THR A 312 -0.01 -9.11 18.12
C THR A 312 -0.19 -9.57 19.55
N PHE A 313 -1.11 -8.93 20.24
CA PHE A 313 -1.49 -9.23 21.62
C PHE A 313 -2.89 -9.85 21.62
N LEU A 314 -2.96 -11.18 21.58
CA LEU A 314 -4.23 -11.91 21.69
C LEU A 314 -4.80 -11.78 23.11
N GLY A 315 -6.10 -11.53 23.24
CA GLY A 315 -6.76 -11.26 24.53
C GLY A 315 -6.62 -9.82 25.03
N PHE A 316 -6.01 -8.92 24.24
CA PHE A 316 -5.87 -7.50 24.54
C PHE A 316 -6.74 -6.60 23.63
N GLY A 317 -7.66 -7.20 22.87
CA GLY A 317 -8.71 -6.45 22.18
C GLY A 317 -9.74 -5.90 23.16
N GLY A 318 -10.52 -4.89 22.74
CA GLY A 318 -11.38 -4.11 23.64
C GLY A 318 -12.39 -4.96 24.44
N ASN A 319 -13.04 -5.95 23.81
CA ASN A 319 -14.03 -6.79 24.49
C ASN A 319 -13.36 -7.76 25.47
N PHE A 320 -12.25 -8.37 25.07
CA PHE A 320 -11.50 -9.31 25.92
C PHE A 320 -10.81 -8.61 27.09
N ALA A 321 -10.29 -7.40 26.87
CA ALA A 321 -9.74 -6.57 27.93
C ALA A 321 -10.83 -6.22 28.96
N ARG A 322 -12.04 -5.87 28.51
CA ARG A 322 -13.18 -5.64 29.40
C ARG A 322 -13.58 -6.88 30.18
N GLN A 323 -13.69 -8.03 29.51
CA GLN A 323 -14.04 -9.30 30.17
C GLN A 323 -13.03 -9.66 31.26
N ARG A 324 -11.72 -9.62 30.96
CA ARG A 324 -10.66 -9.88 31.94
C ARG A 324 -10.69 -8.91 33.12
N TYR A 325 -11.00 -7.64 32.86
CA TYR A 325 -11.15 -6.64 33.91
C TYR A 325 -12.33 -7.00 34.84
N GLU A 326 -13.48 -7.37 34.28
CA GLU A 326 -14.64 -7.80 35.06
C GLU A 326 -14.34 -9.06 35.88
N GLU A 327 -13.67 -10.06 35.29
CA GLU A 327 -13.24 -11.28 35.99
C GLU A 327 -12.26 -10.99 37.14
N HIS A 328 -11.43 -9.96 37.03
CA HIS A 328 -10.51 -9.55 38.12
C HIS A 328 -11.17 -8.70 39.20
N VAL A 329 -12.26 -7.99 38.89
CA VAL A 329 -12.95 -7.11 39.85
C VAL A 329 -14.04 -7.88 40.60
N LEU A 330 -14.65 -8.88 39.97
CA LEU A 330 -15.77 -9.66 40.52
C LEU A 330 -15.34 -10.96 41.21
N ASN A 331 -14.09 -11.39 41.06
CA ASN A 331 -13.46 -12.47 41.85
C ASN A 331 -12.58 -11.87 42.96
#